data_AF-A0A6A5HL86-F1
#
_entry.id   AF-A0A6A5HL86-F1
#
_cell.length_a   1.000
_cell.length_b   1.000
_cell.length_c   1.000
_cell.angle_alpha   90.00
_cell.angle_beta   90.00
_cell.angle_gamma   90.00
#
_symmetry.space_group_name_H-M   'P 1'
#
loop_
_entity.id
_entity.type
_entity.pdbx_description
1 polymer ?
#
loop_
_entity_poly.entity_id
_entity_poly.type
_entity_poly.pdbx_seq_one_letter_code
_entity_poly.pdbx_strand_id
1 'polypeptide(L)'
;MASHFKVSSVIGQVEHHLLNNSKFDIITMIWMADKYRMQRLLDKSISLVDSKKKAEDVKSSPEFPKLSSDTKGRLFERLVLLL
;
A
#
# COMPACT_ATOMS: atom_id res chain seq x y z
N MET A 1 13.99 -18.98 13.88
CA MET A 1 13.54 -19.36 12.52
C MET A 1 12.07 -19.73 12.45
N ALA A 2 11.56 -20.68 13.24
CA ALA A 2 10.14 -21.11 13.16
C ALA A 2 9.09 -20.00 13.44
N SER A 3 9.40 -19.03 14.32
CA SER A 3 8.51 -17.88 14.60
C SER A 3 8.35 -16.94 13.40
N HIS A 4 9.45 -16.56 12.75
CA HIS A 4 9.43 -15.75 11.53
C HIS A 4 8.69 -16.44 10.37
N PHE A 5 8.81 -17.77 10.24
CA PHE A 5 8.04 -18.53 9.26
C PHE A 5 6.53 -18.48 9.51
N LYS A 6 6.09 -18.63 10.77
CA LYS A 6 4.67 -18.47 11.12
C LYS A 6 4.18 -17.05 10.84
N VAL A 7 4.98 -16.03 11.17
CA VAL A 7 4.66 -14.62 10.89
C VAL A 7 4.58 -14.36 9.39
N SER A 8 5.49 -14.90 8.58
CA SER A 8 5.44 -14.77 7.12
C SER A 8 4.22 -15.44 6.50
N SER A 9 3.82 -16.62 7.01
CA SER A 9 2.61 -17.31 6.57
C SER A 9 1.35 -16.50 6.90
N VAL A 10 1.27 -15.96 8.13
CA VAL A 10 0.16 -15.10 8.55
C VAL A 10 0.11 -13.81 7.71
N ILE A 11 1.25 -13.16 7.45
CA ILE A 11 1.32 -11.98 6.58
C ILE A 11 0.79 -12.30 5.19
N GLY A 12 1.16 -13.44 4.60
CA GLY A 12 0.65 -13.85 3.29
C GLY A 12 -0.88 -14.06 3.27
N GLN A 13 -1.45 -14.63 4.34
CA GLN A 13 -2.90 -14.79 4.46
C GLN A 13 -3.61 -13.44 4.63
N VAL A 14 -3.05 -12.54 5.45
CA VAL A 14 -3.58 -11.18 5.64
C VAL A 14 -3.50 -10.41 4.32
N GLU A 15 -2.37 -10.45 3.63
CA GLU A 15 -2.18 -9.83 2.33
C GLU A 15 -3.23 -10.32 1.33
N HIS A 16 -3.45 -11.64 1.26
CA HIS A 16 -4.47 -12.23 0.39
C HIS A 16 -5.89 -11.78 0.75
N HIS A 17 -6.22 -11.71 2.04
CA HIS A 17 -7.52 -11.24 2.49
C HIS A 17 -7.73 -9.75 2.17
N LEU A 18 -6.73 -8.92 2.43
CA LEU A 18 -6.73 -7.49 2.14
C LEU A 18 -6.89 -7.22 0.63
N LEU A 19 -6.24 -8.01 -0.21
CA LEU A 19 -6.32 -7.88 -1.67
C LEU A 19 -7.73 -8.13 -2.25
N ASN A 20 -8.54 -8.96 -1.60
CA ASN A 20 -9.76 -9.52 -2.18
C ASN A 20 -11.05 -9.14 -1.46
N ASN A 21 -10.98 -8.87 -0.15
CA ASN A 21 -12.19 -8.80 0.69
C ASN A 21 -12.26 -7.53 1.53
N SER A 22 -11.29 -6.63 1.43
CA SER A 22 -11.23 -5.44 2.27
C SER A 22 -11.90 -4.21 1.67
N LYS A 23 -12.52 -3.42 2.55
CA LYS A 23 -13.16 -2.13 2.25
C LYS A 23 -12.35 -0.94 2.76
N PHE A 24 -11.06 -1.15 3.05
CA PHE A 24 -10.19 -0.06 3.45
C PHE A 24 -9.98 0.91 2.29
N ASP A 25 -9.81 2.18 2.62
CA ASP A 25 -9.41 3.18 1.65
C ASP A 25 -7.97 2.91 1.15
N ILE A 26 -7.66 3.49 0.00
CA ILE A 26 -6.41 3.21 -0.73
C ILE A 26 -5.18 3.55 0.14
N ILE A 27 -5.21 4.67 0.88
CA ILE A 27 -4.03 5.12 1.63
C ILE A 27 -3.81 4.28 2.89
N THR A 28 -4.89 3.83 3.54
CA THR A 28 -4.80 2.83 4.61
C THR A 28 -4.18 1.52 4.09
N MET A 29 -4.57 1.05 2.90
CA MET A 29 -3.99 -0.15 2.29
C MET A 29 -2.50 0.03 1.96
N ILE A 30 -2.11 1.17 1.36
CA ILE A 30 -0.70 1.49 1.06
C ILE A 30 0.13 1.50 2.36
N TRP A 31 -0.36 2.18 3.40
CA TRP A 31 0.35 2.28 4.67
C TRP A 31 0.55 0.93 5.35
N MET A 32 -0.48 0.09 5.40
CA MET A 32 -0.35 -1.27 5.95
C MET A 32 0.64 -2.11 5.13
N ALA A 33 0.56 -2.01 3.80
CA ALA A 33 1.41 -2.78 2.91
C ALA A 33 2.88 -2.38 3.03
N ASP A 34 3.18 -1.09 3.08
CA ASP A 34 4.51 -0.53 3.30
C ASP A 34 5.07 -0.96 4.68
N LYS A 35 4.27 -0.79 5.74
CA LYS A 35 4.69 -1.11 7.13
C LYS A 35 5.01 -2.58 7.33
N TYR A 36 4.20 -3.48 6.77
CA TYR A 36 4.34 -4.93 6.97
C TYR A 36 5.01 -5.64 5.79
N ARG A 37 5.55 -4.89 4.82
CA ARG A 37 6.25 -5.39 3.64
C ARG A 37 5.40 -6.36 2.79
N MET A 38 4.11 -6.07 2.65
CA MET A 38 3.17 -6.81 1.81
C MET A 38 3.24 -6.29 0.37
N GLN A 39 4.21 -6.79 -0.40
CA GLN A 39 4.52 -6.22 -1.72
C GLN A 39 3.37 -6.33 -2.72
N ARG A 40 2.62 -7.45 -2.74
CA ARG A 40 1.52 -7.63 -3.70
C ARG A 40 0.38 -6.66 -3.42
N LEU A 41 0.12 -6.41 -2.13
CA LEU A 41 -0.85 -5.38 -1.71
C LEU A 41 -0.36 -3.98 -2.06
N LEU A 42 0.92 -3.68 -1.80
CA LEU A 42 1.50 -2.37 -2.08
C LEU A 42 1.40 -2.03 -3.57
N ASP A 43 1.81 -2.96 -4.44
CA ASP A 43 1.77 -2.80 -5.89
C ASP A 43 0.34 -2.55 -6.39
N LYS A 44 -0.62 -3.37 -5.92
CA LYS A 44 -2.03 -3.20 -6.29
C LYS A 44 -2.57 -1.86 -5.80
N SER A 45 -2.35 -1.51 -4.54
CA SER A 45 -2.89 -0.27 -3.96
C SER A 45 -2.30 0.98 -4.60
N ILE A 46 -1.01 0.99 -4.95
CA ILE A 46 -0.41 2.10 -5.72
C ILE A 46 -1.03 2.20 -7.11
N SER A 47 -1.27 1.06 -7.79
CA SER A 47 -1.87 1.09 -9.13
C SER A 47 -3.29 1.69 -9.16
N LEU A 48 -4.03 1.58 -8.05
CA LEU A 48 -5.37 2.14 -7.87
C LEU A 48 -5.39 3.66 -7.70
N VAL A 49 -4.24 4.29 -7.44
CA VAL A 49 -4.06 5.74 -7.54
C VAL A 49 -3.92 6.07 -9.02
N ASP A 50 -5.07 6.18 -9.69
CA ASP A 50 -5.22 6.28 -11.16
C ASP A 50 -5.74 7.65 -11.63
N SER A 51 -5.93 8.58 -10.71
CA SER A 51 -6.48 9.90 -11.00
C SER A 51 -5.89 10.94 -10.06
N LYS A 52 -5.85 12.19 -10.54
CA LYS A 52 -5.37 13.33 -9.77
C LYS A 52 -6.15 13.50 -8.46
N LYS A 53 -7.46 13.28 -8.47
CA LYS A 53 -8.29 13.34 -7.25
C LYS A 53 -7.83 12.34 -6.19
N LYS A 54 -7.66 11.07 -6.55
CA LYS A 54 -7.16 10.05 -5.60
C LYS A 54 -5.74 10.37 -5.10
N ALA A 55 -4.90 10.96 -5.95
CA ALA A 55 -3.57 11.41 -5.56
C ALA A 55 -3.61 12.50 -4.49
N GLU A 56 -4.52 13.46 -4.65
CA GLU A 56 -4.76 14.54 -3.69
C GLU A 56 -5.32 13.97 -2.37
N ASP A 57 -6.26 13.01 -2.45
CA ASP A 57 -6.81 12.32 -1.29
C ASP A 57 -5.72 11.58 -0.50
N VAL A 58 -4.86 10.83 -1.21
CA VAL A 58 -3.69 10.14 -0.62
C VAL A 58 -2.75 11.14 0.05
N LYS A 59 -2.38 12.22 -0.63
CA LYS A 59 -1.43 13.23 -0.11
C LYS A 59 -1.97 13.95 1.13
N SER A 60 -3.29 14.14 1.21
CA SER A 60 -3.95 14.86 2.31
C SER A 60 -4.16 14.00 3.55
N SER A 61 -3.92 12.69 3.46
CA SER A 61 -4.16 11.76 4.56
C SER A 61 -3.08 11.85 5.66
N PRO A 62 -3.45 11.55 6.92
CA PRO A 62 -2.50 11.51 8.03
C PRO A 62 -1.52 10.33 7.98
N GLU A 63 -1.76 9.32 7.15
CA GLU A 63 -0.86 8.18 6.93
C GLU A 63 0.26 8.51 5.93
N PHE A 64 0.05 9.42 4.99
CA PHE A 64 1.04 9.76 3.97
C PHE A 64 2.42 10.15 4.55
N PRO A 65 2.52 10.98 5.61
CA PRO A 65 3.81 11.27 6.23
C PRO A 65 4.54 10.02 6.76
N LYS A 66 3.80 8.99 7.17
CA LYS A 66 4.32 7.74 7.76
C LYS A 66 4.87 6.76 6.73
N LEU A 67 4.62 6.99 5.44
CA LEU A 67 5.13 6.13 4.37
C LEU A 67 6.64 6.26 4.23
N SER A 68 7.28 5.14 3.90
CA SER A 68 8.69 5.07 3.55
C SER A 68 9.00 5.96 2.33
N SER A 69 10.26 6.40 2.23
CA SER A 69 10.71 7.19 1.07
C SER A 69 10.57 6.41 -0.24
N ASP A 70 10.77 5.08 -0.21
CA ASP A 70 10.58 4.20 -1.37
C ASP A 70 9.13 4.24 -1.85
N THR A 71 8.17 3.99 -0.95
CA THR A 71 6.74 4.04 -1.29
C THR A 71 6.31 5.42 -1.79
N LYS A 72 6.84 6.51 -1.21
CA LYS A 72 6.61 7.88 -1.72
C LYS A 72 7.17 8.08 -3.13
N GLY A 73 8.35 7.54 -3.43
CA GLY A 73 8.96 7.56 -4.76
C GLY A 73 8.09 6.81 -5.79
N ARG A 74 7.64 5.60 -5.45
CA ARG A 74 6.76 4.80 -6.30
C ARG A 74 5.40 5.47 -6.57
N LEU A 75 4.83 6.14 -5.56
CA LEU A 75 3.63 6.96 -5.76
C LEU A 75 3.90 8.12 -6.71
N PHE A 76 5.03 8.82 -6.56
CA PHE A 76 5.40 9.91 -7.47
C PHE A 76 5.56 9.42 -8.92
N GLU A 77 6.26 8.30 -9.14
CA GLU A 77 6.39 7.68 -10.47
C GLU A 77 5.03 7.36 -11.08
N ARG A 78 4.11 6.79 -10.28
CA ARG A 78 2.75 6.52 -10.73
C ARG A 78 2.01 7.79 -11.15
N LEU A 79 2.16 8.88 -10.41
CA LEU A 79 1.50 10.16 -10.72
C LEU A 79 2.06 10.81 -11.97
N VAL A 80 3.37 10.72 -12.20
CA VAL A 80 4.00 11.24 -13.44
C VAL A 80 3.44 10.54 -14.68
N LEU A 81 3.15 9.23 -14.59
CA LEU A 81 2.54 8.47 -15.70
C LEU A 81 1.06 8.83 -15.99
N LEU A 82 0.40 9.61 -15.13
CA LEU A 82 -1.00 10.00 -15.27
C LEU A 82 -1.19 11.44 -15.75
N LEU A 83 -0.10 12.19 -15.91
CA LEU A 83 -0.07 13.56 -16.44
C LEU A 83 0.13 13.53 -17.96
#